data_AF-A0A091HF11-F1
#
_entry.id   AF-A0A091HF11-F1
#
_cell.length_a   1.000
_cell.length_b   1.000
_cell.length_c   1.000
_cell.angle_alpha   90.00
_cell.angle_beta   90.00
_cell.angle_gamma   90.00
#
_symmetry.space_group_name_H-M   'P 1'
#
loop_
_entity.id
_entity.type
_entity.pdbx_description
1 polymer ?
#
loop_
_entity_poly.entity_id
_entity_poly.type
_entity_poly.pdbx_seq_one_letter_code
_entity_poly.pdbx_strand_id
1 'polypeptide(L)'
;SADTLAVRQKRRIYDITNVLEGIGLIEKKSKNSIQWKGVGPGCNTREIAHKLIELKADIEDLEQREQELEQQKMWVQQSIRNVTEDVQNSRYPWPYVTHEDICKCFTGDTLLAIRAPSGTRLEVPIPEGLNGQKKYQIHLKSTSGPIDVLLVNKDTWSSPPVVLPVPPPEDL
;
A
#
# COMPACT_ATOMS: atom_id res chain seq x y z
N SER A 1 26.01 -47.25 -33.16
CA SER A 1 25.83 -47.36 -34.63
C SER A 1 24.38 -47.01 -34.97
N ALA A 2 24.07 -46.67 -36.22
CA ALA A 2 22.71 -46.30 -36.65
C ALA A 2 21.67 -47.44 -36.54
N ASP A 3 22.11 -48.64 -36.15
CA ASP A 3 21.30 -49.84 -36.02
C ASP A 3 20.45 -49.90 -34.73
N THR A 4 20.71 -49.01 -33.76
CA THR A 4 20.02 -49.03 -32.45
C THR A 4 18.69 -48.26 -32.45
N LEU A 5 18.47 -47.39 -33.44
CA LEU A 5 17.23 -46.64 -33.60
C LEU A 5 16.42 -47.33 -34.70
N ALA A 6 15.24 -47.87 -34.38
CA ALA A 6 14.33 -48.55 -35.31
C ALA A 6 13.71 -47.61 -36.37
N VAL A 7 14.47 -46.62 -36.84
CA VAL A 7 14.08 -45.63 -37.82
C VAL A 7 14.56 -46.13 -39.18
N ARG A 8 13.65 -46.72 -39.96
CA ARG A 8 13.95 -47.29 -41.29
C ARG A 8 14.44 -46.26 -42.34
N GLN A 9 14.47 -44.96 -42.03
CA GLN A 9 14.90 -43.89 -42.94
C GLN A 9 15.70 -42.79 -42.24
N LYS A 10 16.94 -42.55 -42.69
CA LYS A 10 17.85 -41.49 -42.17
C LYS A 10 17.25 -40.07 -42.20
N ARG A 11 16.16 -39.84 -42.94
CA ARG A 11 15.51 -38.52 -43.09
C ARG A 11 14.98 -37.97 -41.76
N ARG A 12 14.31 -38.80 -40.96
CA ARG A 12 13.69 -38.37 -39.69
C ARG A 12 14.69 -37.89 -38.65
N ILE A 13 15.92 -38.39 -38.70
CA ILE A 13 16.99 -37.94 -37.81
C ILE A 13 17.35 -36.47 -38.12
N TYR A 14 17.42 -36.07 -39.39
CA TYR A 14 17.70 -34.68 -39.76
C TYR A 14 16.57 -33.73 -39.34
N ASP A 15 15.32 -34.16 -39.47
CA ASP A 15 14.18 -33.35 -39.06
C ASP A 15 14.25 -33.04 -37.55
N ILE A 16 14.59 -34.05 -36.74
CA ILE A 16 14.78 -33.88 -35.29
C ILE A 16 16.02 -33.02 -34.99
N THR A 17 17.17 -33.29 -35.62
CA THR A 17 18.40 -32.54 -35.33
C THR A 17 18.31 -31.09 -35.77
N ASN A 18 17.65 -30.78 -36.88
CA ASN A 18 17.50 -29.40 -37.35
C ASN A 18 16.58 -28.58 -36.43
N VAL A 19 15.52 -29.20 -35.90
CA VAL A 19 14.66 -28.54 -34.90
C VAL A 19 15.44 -28.31 -33.60
N LEU A 20 16.17 -29.31 -33.11
CA LEU A 20 16.96 -29.19 -31.89
C LEU A 20 18.14 -28.22 -32.03
N GLU A 21 18.76 -28.13 -33.21
CA GLU A 21 19.82 -27.15 -33.53
C GLU A 21 19.23 -25.75 -33.67
N GLY A 22 18.06 -25.61 -34.30
CA GLY A 22 17.35 -24.33 -34.42
C GLY A 22 16.87 -23.75 -33.09
N ILE A 23 16.52 -24.60 -32.11
CA ILE A 23 16.21 -24.20 -30.72
C ILE A 23 17.50 -24.02 -29.89
N GLY A 24 18.68 -24.41 -30.42
CA GLY A 24 19.96 -24.27 -29.74
C GLY A 24 20.27 -25.35 -28.69
N LEU A 25 19.54 -26.47 -28.68
CA LEU A 25 19.72 -27.59 -27.74
C LEU A 25 20.83 -28.55 -28.15
N ILE A 26 21.26 -28.55 -29.42
CA ILE A 26 22.38 -29.34 -29.93
C ILE A 26 23.21 -28.52 -30.92
N GLU A 27 24.44 -28.95 -31.19
CA GLU A 27 25.30 -28.41 -32.26
C GLU A 27 26.05 -29.51 -33.00
N LYS A 28 26.42 -29.25 -34.25
CA LYS A 28 27.22 -30.17 -35.05
C LYS A 28 28.70 -30.06 -34.69
N LYS A 29 29.27 -31.14 -34.13
CA LYS A 29 30.70 -31.22 -33.79
C LYS A 29 31.55 -31.73 -34.96
N SER A 30 31.05 -32.72 -35.70
CA SER A 30 31.70 -33.25 -36.92
C SER A 30 30.71 -34.06 -37.78
N LYS A 31 31.15 -34.59 -38.93
CA LYS A 31 30.30 -35.42 -39.79
C LYS A 31 29.86 -36.67 -39.00
N ASN A 32 28.55 -36.83 -38.82
CA ASN A 32 27.91 -37.86 -37.99
C ASN A 32 28.15 -37.72 -36.47
N SER A 33 28.56 -36.53 -36.00
CA SER A 33 28.72 -36.23 -34.56
C SER A 33 27.96 -34.96 -34.19
N ILE A 34 27.00 -35.12 -33.29
CA ILE A 34 26.21 -34.04 -32.70
C ILE A 34 26.54 -33.96 -31.21
N GLN A 35 26.65 -32.75 -30.69
CA GLN A 35 26.91 -32.48 -29.29
C GLN A 35 25.68 -31.80 -28.69
N TRP A 36 25.25 -32.27 -27.52
CA TRP A 36 24.16 -31.63 -26.79
C TRP A 36 24.65 -30.31 -26.18
N LYS A 37 23.96 -29.22 -26.51
CA LYS A 37 24.13 -27.89 -25.90
C LYS A 37 23.25 -27.73 -24.66
N GLY A 38 22.07 -28.34 -24.66
CA GLY A 38 21.09 -28.24 -23.57
C GLY A 38 21.13 -29.43 -22.60
N VAL A 39 21.13 -29.11 -21.30
CA VAL A 39 20.82 -30.03 -20.17
C VAL A 39 21.79 -31.20 -20.00
N GLY A 40 23.09 -30.96 -20.17
CA GLY A 40 24.11 -31.80 -19.51
C GLY A 40 24.26 -31.38 -18.03
N PRO A 41 24.65 -32.29 -17.11
CA PRO A 41 24.77 -32.05 -15.66
C PRO A 41 25.82 -31.01 -15.21
N GLY A 42 26.12 -29.99 -16.02
CA GLY A 42 27.04 -28.91 -15.65
C GLY A 42 26.98 -27.63 -16.50
N CYS A 43 26.18 -27.56 -17.57
CA CYS A 43 26.19 -26.39 -18.47
C CYS A 43 25.21 -25.30 -18.01
N ASN A 44 23.96 -25.68 -17.72
CA ASN A 44 22.91 -24.71 -17.30
C ASN A 44 22.87 -24.56 -15.77
N THR A 45 23.38 -25.55 -15.04
CA THR A 45 23.36 -25.59 -13.57
C THR A 45 24.18 -24.46 -12.97
N ARG A 46 25.26 -24.03 -13.61
CA ARG A 46 26.12 -22.96 -13.10
C ARG A 46 25.47 -21.58 -13.19
N GLU A 47 24.86 -21.26 -14.32
CA GLU A 47 24.15 -19.98 -14.48
C GLU A 47 22.90 -19.91 -13.60
N ILE A 48 22.15 -21.02 -13.49
CA ILE A 48 21.00 -21.11 -12.59
C ILE A 48 21.45 -21.04 -11.12
N ALA A 49 22.53 -21.72 -10.75
CA ALA A 49 23.08 -21.65 -9.39
C ALA A 49 23.58 -20.24 -9.06
N HIS A 50 24.22 -19.54 -10.00
CA HIS A 50 24.66 -18.16 -9.81
C HIS A 50 23.47 -17.23 -9.60
N LYS A 51 22.44 -17.31 -10.44
CA LYS A 51 21.20 -16.53 -10.28
C LYS A 51 20.49 -16.85 -8.97
N LEU A 52 20.50 -18.11 -8.53
CA LEU A 52 19.93 -18.50 -7.24
C LEU A 52 20.68 -17.87 -6.06
N ILE A 53 22.02 -17.81 -6.15
CA ILE A 53 22.84 -17.15 -5.12
C ILE A 53 22.58 -15.65 -5.10
N GLU A 54 22.53 -15.00 -6.27
CA GLU A 54 22.23 -13.58 -6.42
C GLU A 54 20.85 -13.23 -5.86
N LEU A 55 19.80 -13.94 -6.29
CA LEU A 55 18.45 -13.74 -5.76
C LEU A 55 18.36 -14.00 -4.26
N LYS A 56 19.11 -14.96 -3.74
CA LYS A 56 19.14 -15.23 -2.29
C LYS A 56 19.80 -14.08 -1.53
N ALA A 57 20.87 -13.50 -2.07
CA ALA A 57 21.51 -12.32 -1.50
C ALA A 57 20.58 -11.09 -1.56
N ASP A 58 19.86 -10.91 -2.67
CA ASP A 58 18.87 -9.83 -2.81
C ASP A 58 17.73 -9.98 -1.79
N ILE A 59 17.23 -11.20 -1.56
CA ILE A 59 16.22 -11.45 -0.53
C ILE A 59 16.76 -11.10 0.87
N GLU A 60 17.99 -11.49 1.18
CA GLU A 60 18.61 -11.20 2.48
C GLU A 60 18.81 -9.68 2.69
N ASP A 61 19.24 -8.95 1.66
CA ASP A 61 19.34 -7.48 1.70
C ASP A 61 17.97 -6.81 1.89
N LEU A 62 16.95 -7.28 1.16
CA LEU A 62 15.58 -6.77 1.30
C LEU A 62 15.00 -7.04 2.69
N GLU A 63 15.21 -8.24 3.24
CA GLU A 63 14.80 -8.58 4.60
C GLU A 63 15.49 -7.69 5.64
N GLN A 64 16.80 -7.43 5.47
CA GLN A 64 17.54 -6.52 6.35
C GLN A 64 16.99 -5.10 6.27
N ARG A 65 16.66 -4.62 5.06
CA ARG A 65 16.09 -3.29 4.85
C ARG A 65 14.69 -3.18 5.45
N GLU A 66 13.86 -4.21 5.32
CA GLU A 66 12.53 -4.26 5.94
C GLU A 66 12.64 -4.20 7.47
N GLN A 67 13.56 -4.96 8.07
CA GLN A 67 13.80 -4.93 9.52
C GLN A 67 14.26 -3.55 10.00
N GLU A 68 15.12 -2.88 9.24
CA GLU A 68 15.56 -1.51 9.55
C GLU A 68 14.37 -0.52 9.51
N LEU A 69 13.52 -0.62 8.48
CA LEU A 69 12.32 0.22 8.36
C LEU A 69 11.32 -0.03 9.49
N GLU A 70 11.08 -1.29 9.86
CA GLU A 70 10.18 -1.61 10.97
C GLU A 70 10.75 -1.09 12.30
N GLN A 71 12.07 -1.18 12.50
CA GLN A 71 12.72 -0.55 13.63
C GLN A 71 12.51 0.96 13.64
N GLN A 72 12.81 1.66 12.54
CA GLN A 72 12.61 3.11 12.43
C GLN A 72 11.17 3.53 12.69
N LYS A 73 10.20 2.79 12.15
CA LYS A 73 8.77 3.00 12.40
C LYS A 73 8.43 2.86 13.88
N MET A 74 8.93 1.82 14.56
CA MET A 74 8.74 1.64 16.00
C MET A 74 9.33 2.81 16.80
N TRP A 75 10.53 3.28 16.44
CA TRP A 75 11.16 4.44 17.08
C TRP A 75 10.31 5.71 16.93
N VAL A 76 9.84 6.01 15.73
CA VAL A 76 9.01 7.20 15.48
C VAL A 76 7.67 7.09 16.19
N GLN A 77 7.01 5.93 16.16
CA GLN A 77 5.74 5.73 16.87
C GLN A 77 5.91 5.91 18.38
N GLN A 78 6.98 5.36 18.96
CA GLN A 78 7.27 5.53 20.38
C GLN A 78 7.63 6.99 20.70
N SER A 79 8.37 7.68 19.82
CA SER A 79 8.67 9.10 19.98
C SER A 79 7.41 9.96 19.98
N ILE A 80 6.49 9.74 19.02
CA ILE A 80 5.19 10.42 18.98
C ILE A 80 4.43 10.16 20.28
N ARG A 81 4.32 8.88 20.70
CA ARG A 81 3.64 8.51 21.95
C ARG A 81 4.22 9.24 23.15
N ASN A 82 5.54 9.22 23.30
CA ASN A 82 6.23 9.87 24.41
C ASN A 82 5.94 11.38 24.44
N VAL A 83 5.88 12.06 23.29
CA VAL A 83 5.58 13.50 23.21
C VAL A 83 4.09 13.78 23.46
N THR A 84 3.18 12.95 22.96
CA THR A 84 1.73 13.16 23.11
C THR A 84 1.19 12.78 24.49
N GLU A 85 1.77 11.75 25.12
CA GLU A 85 1.30 11.19 26.40
C GLU A 85 2.12 11.71 27.61
N ASP A 86 3.10 12.59 27.40
CA ASP A 86 3.83 13.21 28.51
C ASP A 86 2.86 13.98 29.42
N VAL A 87 2.92 13.68 30.72
CA VAL A 87 2.11 14.31 31.76
C VAL A 87 2.36 15.82 31.83
N GLN A 88 3.56 16.29 31.45
CA GLN A 88 3.84 17.73 31.33
C GLN A 88 3.09 18.37 30.15
N ASN A 89 2.90 17.62 29.06
CA ASN A 89 2.10 18.04 27.90
C ASN A 89 0.59 17.92 28.15
N SER A 90 0.19 17.16 29.18
CA SER A 90 -1.19 17.11 29.69
C SER A 90 -1.51 18.29 30.63
N ARG A 91 -0.50 18.86 31.28
CA ARG A 91 -0.65 19.96 32.26
C ARG A 91 -0.82 21.34 31.60
N TYR A 92 -0.32 21.49 30.37
CA TYR A 92 -0.45 22.70 29.57
C TYR A 92 -1.07 22.31 28.22
N PRO A 93 -2.12 23.00 27.76
CA PRO A 93 -2.73 22.67 26.48
C PRO A 93 -1.78 23.16 25.39
N TRP A 94 -0.80 22.38 24.96
CA TRP A 94 0.00 22.71 23.77
C TRP A 94 -0.60 22.19 22.45
N PRO A 95 -1.36 21.08 22.40
CA PRO A 95 -1.94 20.61 21.15
C PRO A 95 -3.30 21.27 20.89
N TYR A 96 -3.31 22.59 20.68
CA TYR A 96 -4.47 23.30 20.15
C TYR A 96 -4.08 24.12 18.94
N VAL A 97 -5.09 24.43 18.13
CA VAL A 97 -4.96 25.32 16.98
C VAL A 97 -5.89 26.50 17.24
N THR A 98 -5.43 27.72 16.95
CA THR A 98 -6.26 28.90 17.17
C THR A 98 -7.29 29.07 16.05
N HIS A 99 -8.35 29.81 16.32
CA HIS A 99 -9.31 30.21 15.29
C HIS A 99 -8.61 30.90 14.11
N GLU A 100 -7.63 31.78 14.39
CA GLU A 100 -6.90 32.51 13.36
C GLU A 100 -6.10 31.58 12.45
N ASP A 101 -5.44 30.56 13.00
CA ASP A 101 -4.70 29.57 12.21
C ASP A 101 -5.60 28.81 11.23
N ILE A 102 -6.79 28.40 11.69
CA ILE A 102 -7.75 27.65 10.86
C ILE A 102 -8.36 28.56 9.78
N CYS A 103 -8.78 29.77 10.13
CA CYS A 103 -9.38 30.72 9.19
C CYS A 103 -8.38 31.22 8.13
N LYS A 104 -7.08 31.30 8.45
CA LYS A 104 -6.04 31.60 7.46
C LYS A 104 -5.90 30.51 6.41
N CYS A 105 -6.07 29.25 6.79
CA CYS A 105 -5.97 28.11 5.87
C CYS A 105 -7.18 27.99 4.92
N PHE A 106 -8.37 28.38 5.38
CA PHE A 106 -9.63 28.24 4.63
C PHE A 106 -10.41 29.56 4.64
N THR A 107 -10.08 30.42 3.68
CA THR A 107 -10.69 31.75 3.56
C THR A 107 -12.01 31.67 2.78
N GLY A 108 -13.09 32.19 3.37
CA GLY A 108 -14.41 32.29 2.72
C GLY A 108 -15.32 31.07 2.88
N ASP A 109 -14.86 30.00 3.53
CA ASP A 109 -15.64 28.78 3.75
C ASP A 109 -16.32 28.74 5.13
N THR A 110 -17.46 28.05 5.23
CA THR A 110 -18.07 27.69 6.52
C THR A 110 -17.35 26.50 7.12
N LEU A 111 -16.74 26.70 8.30
CA LEU A 111 -15.89 25.71 8.94
C LEU A 111 -16.57 25.07 10.15
N LEU A 112 -16.60 23.74 10.18
CA LEU A 112 -17.08 22.95 11.32
C LEU A 112 -15.93 22.11 11.89
N ALA A 113 -15.58 22.34 13.15
CA ALA A 113 -14.63 21.51 13.89
C ALA A 113 -15.38 20.43 14.67
N ILE A 114 -15.10 19.17 14.39
CA ILE A 114 -15.75 18.01 15.00
C ILE A 114 -14.76 17.35 15.95
N ARG A 115 -15.11 17.24 17.23
CA ARG A 115 -14.38 16.48 18.25
C ARG A 115 -15.21 15.27 18.65
N ALA A 116 -14.70 14.09 18.36
CA ALA A 116 -15.38 12.83 18.63
C ALA A 116 -14.40 11.82 19.22
N PRO A 117 -14.87 10.87 20.07
CA PRO A 117 -14.00 9.82 20.59
C PRO A 117 -13.55 8.87 19.48
N SER A 118 -12.42 8.20 19.72
CA SER A 118 -11.87 7.20 18.80
C SER A 118 -12.90 6.10 18.51
N GLY A 119 -13.01 5.70 17.23
CA GLY A 119 -13.99 4.71 16.79
C GLY A 119 -15.35 5.30 16.36
N THR A 120 -15.53 6.62 16.42
CA THR A 120 -16.71 7.28 15.84
C THR A 120 -16.77 7.03 14.33
N ARG A 121 -17.90 6.52 13.84
CA ARG A 121 -18.14 6.25 12.43
C ARG A 121 -18.60 7.53 11.73
N LEU A 122 -17.88 7.94 10.69
CA LEU A 122 -18.25 9.02 9.79
C LEU A 122 -18.69 8.42 8.45
N GLU A 123 -19.92 8.70 8.04
CA GLU A 123 -20.48 8.26 6.76
C GLU A 123 -20.88 9.47 5.92
N VAL A 124 -20.54 9.42 4.63
CA VAL A 124 -20.96 10.42 3.64
C VAL A 124 -21.74 9.68 2.54
N PRO A 125 -23.08 9.66 2.58
CA PRO A 125 -23.86 9.03 1.53
C PRO A 125 -23.65 9.72 0.19
N ILE A 126 -23.71 8.95 -0.89
CA ILE A 126 -23.66 9.49 -2.25
C ILE A 126 -24.93 10.32 -2.46
N PRO A 127 -24.83 11.59 -2.90
CA PRO A 127 -25.99 12.45 -3.10
C PRO A 127 -26.90 11.87 -4.20
N GLU A 128 -28.07 11.38 -3.81
CA GLU A 128 -29.11 10.95 -4.75
C GLU A 128 -29.89 12.16 -5.26
N GLY A 129 -29.74 12.48 -6.54
CA GLY A 129 -30.46 13.58 -7.18
C GLY A 129 -31.41 13.05 -8.25
N LEU A 130 -32.68 12.83 -7.91
CA LEU A 130 -33.70 12.47 -8.91
C LEU A 130 -34.16 13.67 -9.75
N ASN A 131 -33.90 14.92 -9.31
CA ASN A 131 -34.35 16.15 -9.98
C ASN A 131 -33.30 17.29 -9.94
N GLY A 132 -32.00 16.97 -10.01
CA GLY A 132 -30.92 17.98 -10.07
C GLY A 132 -30.54 18.66 -8.75
N GLN A 133 -31.32 18.50 -7.67
CA GLN A 133 -30.89 18.92 -6.33
C GLN A 133 -30.00 17.85 -5.70
N LYS A 134 -28.69 18.10 -5.67
CA LYS A 134 -27.73 17.29 -4.92
C LYS A 134 -27.79 17.68 -3.46
N LYS A 135 -28.30 16.80 -2.60
CA LYS A 135 -28.25 16.98 -1.14
C LYS A 135 -27.07 16.21 -0.58
N TYR A 136 -26.16 16.92 0.07
CA TYR A 136 -25.02 16.32 0.77
C TYR A 136 -25.35 16.16 2.25
N GLN A 137 -24.95 15.03 2.82
CA GLN A 137 -25.16 14.72 4.24
C GLN A 137 -23.89 14.11 4.81
N ILE A 138 -23.67 14.31 6.10
CA ILE A 138 -22.60 13.68 6.88
C ILE A 138 -23.27 13.08 8.11
N HIS A 139 -23.11 11.78 8.33
CA HIS A 139 -23.61 11.08 9.52
C HIS A 139 -22.44 10.73 10.42
N LEU A 140 -22.55 11.11 11.70
CA LEU A 140 -21.59 10.79 12.73
C LEU A 140 -22.26 9.91 13.77
N LYS A 141 -21.70 8.73 14.02
CA LYS A 141 -22.22 7.79 15.03
C LYS A 141 -21.10 7.35 15.96
N SER A 142 -21.23 7.70 17.23
CA SER A 142 -20.32 7.25 18.29
C SER A 142 -21.00 6.26 19.21
N THR A 143 -20.26 5.25 19.66
CA THR A 143 -20.68 4.27 20.68
C THR A 143 -19.93 4.44 22.00
N SER A 144 -18.93 5.32 22.03
CA SER A 144 -17.96 5.41 23.14
C SER A 144 -18.01 6.75 23.87
N GLY A 145 -18.79 7.73 23.38
CA GLY A 145 -18.94 9.04 24.02
C GLY A 145 -19.67 10.06 23.15
N PRO A 146 -19.89 11.28 23.66
CA PRO A 146 -20.53 12.36 22.93
C PRO A 146 -19.64 12.90 21.80
N ILE A 147 -20.28 13.53 20.81
CA ILE A 147 -19.61 14.24 19.71
C ILE A 147 -19.86 15.73 19.89
N ASP A 148 -18.79 16.51 19.94
CA ASP A 148 -18.86 17.97 20.00
C ASP A 148 -18.63 18.56 18.61
N VAL A 149 -19.48 19.49 18.18
CA VAL A 149 -19.32 20.21 16.92
C VAL A 149 -19.26 21.72 17.20
N LEU A 150 -18.23 22.36 16.66
CA LEU A 150 -17.94 23.78 16.81
C LEU A 150 -18.00 24.47 15.45
N LEU A 151 -18.82 25.51 15.32
CA LEU A 151 -18.79 26.40 14.16
C LEU A 151 -17.65 27.40 14.31
N VAL A 152 -16.65 27.34 13.43
CA VAL A 152 -15.43 28.13 13.51
C VAL A 152 -15.62 29.48 12.82
N ASN A 153 -16.12 29.48 11.57
CA ASN A 153 -16.45 30.72 10.87
C ASN A 153 -17.94 31.05 11.07
N LYS A 154 -18.24 31.87 12.08
CA LYS A 154 -19.53 32.55 12.18
C LYS A 154 -19.36 33.87 11.44
N ASP A 155 -20.20 34.14 10.44
CA ASP A 155 -20.28 35.45 9.79
C ASP A 155 -20.16 36.55 10.85
N THR A 156 -19.22 37.45 10.57
CA THR A 156 -18.86 38.62 11.37
C THR A 156 -20.08 39.26 12.03
N TRP A 157 -19.98 39.53 13.34
CA TRP A 157 -20.94 40.13 14.28
C TRP A 157 -21.71 39.17 15.21
N SER A 158 -21.14 39.02 16.42
CA SER A 158 -21.80 38.62 17.68
C SER A 158 -22.17 37.14 17.82
N SER A 159 -21.32 36.36 18.48
CA SER A 159 -21.57 35.56 19.71
C SER A 159 -20.42 34.57 19.93
N PRO A 160 -20.11 34.17 21.18
CA PRO A 160 -19.16 33.09 21.45
C PRO A 160 -19.57 31.77 20.78
N PRO A 161 -18.60 30.86 20.54
CA PRO A 161 -18.85 29.57 19.88
C PRO A 161 -19.92 28.78 20.64
N VAL A 162 -20.97 28.37 19.92
CA VAL A 162 -22.06 27.55 20.46
C VAL A 162 -21.66 26.09 20.26
N VAL A 163 -21.49 25.36 21.36
CA VAL A 163 -21.35 23.90 21.35
C VAL A 163 -22.75 23.31 21.35
N LEU A 164 -23.12 22.60 20.30
CA LEU A 164 -24.38 21.87 20.24
C LEU A 164 -24.10 20.37 20.46
N PRO A 165 -24.74 19.73 21.46
CA PRO A 165 -24.67 18.28 21.62
C PRO A 165 -25.43 17.58 20.47
N VAL A 166 -24.84 16.49 19.97
CA VAL A 166 -25.48 15.57 19.02
C VAL A 166 -25.64 14.21 19.70
N PRO A 167 -26.85 13.61 19.78
CA PRO A 167 -28.11 14.05 19.18
C PRO A 167 -28.73 15.26 19.90
N PRO A 168 -29.50 16.10 19.20
CA PRO A 168 -30.23 17.21 19.81
C PRO A 168 -31.18 16.68 20.90
N PRO A 169 -31.39 17.42 22.00
CA PRO A 169 -32.33 17.02 23.04
C PRO A 169 -33.73 16.82 22.44
N GLU A 170 -34.34 15.67 22.75
CA GLU A 170 -35.76 15.44 22.51
C GLU A 170 -36.55 16.29 23.51
N ASP A 171 -37.10 17.43 23.09
CA ASP A 171 -38.43 17.91 23.53
C ASP A 171 -38.83 19.25 22.87
N LEU A 172 -39.93 19.21 22.11
CA LEU A 172 -41.16 19.93 22.45
C LEU A 172 -42.39 19.19 21.93
#